data_AF-A0A2I2KUA0-F1
#
_entry.id   AF-A0A2I2KUA0-F1
#
_cell.length_a   1.000
_cell.length_b   1.000
_cell.length_c   1.000
_cell.angle_alpha   90.00
_cell.angle_beta   90.00
_cell.angle_gamma   90.00
#
_symmetry.space_group_name_H-M   'P 1'
#
loop_
_entity.id
_entity.type
_entity.pdbx_description
1 polymer ?
#
loop_
_entity_poly.entity_id
_entity_poly.type
_entity_poly.pdbx_seq_one_letter_code
_entity_poly.pdbx_strand_id
1 'polypeptide(L)'
;MTASRQPWERSRPVPTFCGQAELSDPVLPTTALTRVDGQPYEQARLLVRLHGEPLGYLNLPLRDGLLDHDAFYETATSAFADRVAVHLRGDGLPAVRAIGPEAIPPRERVAHCSRSVVDPTSVTVVVCTRDRAAMLPACLAGLRALDHPDLEILIVDNAPSDESTREAFDREVGDEPRFRYVREDRPGLSCARNRGVAEACGEVIAFTDDDVRVDGGWVAGLLRGLRAGANVGCVTGLVSTATLENLAEYYFDSRVTWASSCQPHLYDMDRHRLAHPLYPYSAGVFGAGANFAVRAAAIRALGGFDEALGAGTATEGGEDLDAFVRVLLGGYQLAYEPSALVWHSHRSDLDALRRQMWGYGTGLTAYLVKHLGDRRSRGEILAKLPVGMWKIWKIGDVTRESYGREHTMPRGLLARERVGMIAGPVLYAQSRAAARRGAAASPLGAVDARS
;
A
#
# COMPACT_ATOMS: atom_id res chain seq x y z
N MET A 1 -43.36 -24.03 -4.82
CA MET A 1 -42.15 -24.79 -4.44
C MET A 1 -41.03 -23.81 -4.19
N THR A 2 -40.93 -23.34 -2.95
CA THR A 2 -39.83 -22.49 -2.47
C THR A 2 -38.60 -23.36 -2.29
N ALA A 3 -37.65 -23.27 -3.23
CA ALA A 3 -36.33 -23.86 -3.03
C ALA A 3 -35.71 -23.21 -1.79
N SER A 4 -35.56 -23.99 -0.72
CA SER A 4 -34.88 -23.55 0.50
C SER A 4 -33.44 -23.20 0.14
N ARG A 5 -33.13 -21.91 0.13
CA ARG A 5 -31.76 -21.43 -0.01
C ARG A 5 -30.87 -22.07 1.05
N GLN A 6 -29.74 -22.63 0.65
CA GLN A 6 -28.84 -23.33 1.58
C GLN A 6 -28.25 -22.34 2.61
N PRO A 7 -27.88 -22.77 3.83
CA PRO A 7 -27.44 -21.86 4.90
C PRO A 7 -26.28 -20.91 4.55
N TRP A 8 -25.45 -21.26 3.55
CA TRP A 8 -24.34 -20.44 3.06
C TRP A 8 -24.78 -19.32 2.10
N GLU A 9 -25.99 -19.34 1.55
CA GLU A 9 -26.53 -18.26 0.71
C GLU A 9 -26.96 -17.03 1.52
N ARG A 10 -26.98 -17.12 2.87
CA ARG A 10 -27.29 -15.99 3.77
C ARG A 10 -26.09 -15.09 4.09
N SER A 11 -24.90 -15.36 3.55
CA SER A 11 -23.67 -14.61 3.84
C SER A 11 -22.89 -14.24 2.58
N ARG A 12 -23.57 -13.75 1.54
CA ARG A 12 -22.86 -13.10 0.43
C ARG A 12 -22.46 -11.68 0.87
N PRO A 13 -21.23 -11.23 0.58
CA PRO A 13 -20.88 -9.84 0.79
C PRO A 13 -21.80 -8.95 -0.04
N VAL A 14 -22.20 -7.82 0.51
CA VAL A 14 -23.01 -6.82 -0.19
C VAL A 14 -22.15 -6.22 -1.29
N PRO A 15 -22.51 -6.31 -2.59
CA PRO A 15 -21.70 -5.70 -3.62
C PRO A 15 -21.54 -4.20 -3.36
N THR A 16 -20.30 -3.76 -3.14
CA THR A 16 -19.99 -2.39 -2.71
C THR A 16 -19.13 -1.67 -3.74
N PHE A 17 -19.65 -0.56 -4.24
CA PHE A 17 -18.89 0.38 -5.04
C PHE A 17 -17.87 1.10 -4.16
N CYS A 18 -16.60 1.10 -4.53
CA CYS A 18 -15.56 1.84 -3.82
C CYS A 18 -15.17 3.07 -4.63
N GLY A 19 -15.26 4.25 -4.03
CA GLY A 19 -14.99 5.52 -4.70
C GLY A 19 -14.53 6.60 -3.74
N GLN A 20 -14.50 7.84 -4.21
CA GLN A 20 -14.12 9.00 -3.41
C GLN A 20 -15.09 10.16 -3.63
N ALA A 21 -15.12 11.08 -2.68
CA ALA A 21 -15.88 12.34 -2.77
C ALA A 21 -15.01 13.47 -2.21
N GLU A 22 -14.75 14.51 -3.02
CA GLU A 22 -14.04 15.71 -2.61
C GLU A 22 -15.06 16.76 -2.15
N LEU A 23 -15.04 17.15 -0.88
CA LEU A 23 -16.06 18.04 -0.32
C LEU A 23 -15.98 19.47 -0.88
N SER A 24 -14.81 19.89 -1.36
CA SER A 24 -14.62 21.21 -1.98
C SER A 24 -15.01 21.26 -3.47
N ASP A 25 -15.24 20.10 -4.08
CA ASP A 25 -15.72 19.94 -5.46
C ASP A 25 -16.47 18.60 -5.58
N PRO A 26 -17.68 18.51 -4.99
CA PRO A 26 -18.35 17.24 -4.82
C PRO A 26 -18.99 16.76 -6.12
N VAL A 27 -18.18 16.10 -6.95
CA VAL A 27 -18.67 15.30 -8.08
C VAL A 27 -19.17 13.96 -7.56
N LEU A 28 -20.39 13.96 -7.02
CA LEU A 28 -21.07 12.74 -6.61
C LEU A 28 -21.71 12.03 -7.82
N PRO A 29 -21.72 10.69 -7.87
CA PRO A 29 -22.40 9.96 -8.91
C PRO A 29 -23.88 10.34 -9.01
N THR A 30 -24.32 10.78 -10.19
CA THR A 30 -25.72 11.11 -10.49
C THR A 30 -26.43 10.00 -11.27
N THR A 31 -25.68 9.04 -11.80
CA THR A 31 -26.18 7.86 -12.50
C THR A 31 -26.09 6.63 -11.61
N ALA A 32 -26.90 5.61 -11.94
CA ALA A 32 -26.87 4.34 -11.24
C ALA A 32 -25.48 3.70 -11.37
N LEU A 33 -24.87 3.39 -10.23
CA LEU A 33 -23.63 2.66 -10.15
C LEU A 33 -23.91 1.18 -10.39
N THR A 34 -23.37 0.65 -11.49
CA THR A 34 -23.55 -0.74 -11.90
C THR A 34 -22.23 -1.48 -11.98
N ARG A 35 -22.31 -2.79 -11.73
CA ARG A 35 -21.22 -3.75 -11.86
C ARG A 35 -20.99 -4.08 -13.33
N VAL A 36 -19.90 -4.79 -13.62
CA VAL A 36 -19.56 -5.23 -14.99
C VAL A 36 -20.63 -6.14 -15.60
N ASP A 37 -21.36 -6.89 -14.77
CA ASP A 37 -22.49 -7.74 -15.20
C ASP A 37 -23.81 -6.97 -15.39
N GLY A 38 -23.79 -5.65 -15.25
CA GLY A 38 -24.94 -4.76 -15.40
C GLY A 38 -25.87 -4.69 -14.18
N GLN A 39 -25.62 -5.45 -13.11
CA GLN A 39 -26.40 -5.37 -11.89
C GLN A 39 -26.03 -4.12 -11.07
N PRO A 40 -26.99 -3.44 -10.43
CA PRO A 40 -26.70 -2.29 -9.57
C PRO A 40 -25.89 -2.70 -8.34
N TYR A 41 -25.03 -1.81 -7.87
CA TYR A 41 -24.43 -1.92 -6.54
C TYR A 41 -25.49 -1.66 -5.45
N GLU A 42 -25.34 -2.32 -4.30
CA GLU A 42 -26.25 -2.17 -3.16
C GLU A 42 -25.71 -1.17 -2.12
N GLN A 43 -24.41 -0.92 -2.12
CA GLN A 43 -23.74 -0.02 -1.19
C GLN A 43 -22.61 0.76 -1.88
N ALA A 44 -22.32 1.96 -1.39
CA ALA A 44 -21.14 2.74 -1.75
C ALA A 44 -20.26 2.95 -0.51
N ARG A 45 -18.97 2.65 -0.64
CA ARG A 45 -17.91 3.04 0.29
C ARG A 45 -17.13 4.19 -0.34
N LEU A 46 -17.33 5.40 0.18
CA LEU A 46 -16.73 6.62 -0.35
C LEU A 46 -15.64 7.12 0.58
N LEU A 47 -14.42 7.26 0.07
CA LEU A 47 -13.36 8.01 0.73
C LEU A 47 -13.67 9.50 0.62
N VAL A 48 -14.11 10.10 1.72
CA VAL A 48 -14.39 11.53 1.79
C VAL A 48 -13.09 12.29 1.99
N ARG A 49 -12.88 13.32 1.16
CA ARG A 49 -11.68 14.14 1.13
C ARG A 49 -12.03 15.63 1.26
N LEU A 50 -11.08 16.41 1.74
CA LEU A 50 -11.13 17.87 1.70
C LEU A 50 -9.79 18.42 1.21
N HIS A 51 -9.80 19.16 0.11
CA HIS A 51 -8.61 19.71 -0.55
C HIS A 51 -7.53 18.64 -0.80
N GLY A 52 -7.96 17.43 -1.17
CA GLY A 52 -7.08 16.28 -1.40
C GLY A 52 -6.74 15.45 -0.14
N GLU A 53 -7.11 15.89 1.06
CA GLU A 53 -6.84 15.16 2.31
C GLU A 53 -7.93 14.15 2.67
N PRO A 54 -7.59 12.88 2.93
CA PRO A 54 -8.53 11.90 3.45
C PRO A 54 -9.10 12.29 4.82
N LEU A 55 -10.42 12.43 4.90
CA LEU A 55 -11.17 12.60 6.15
C LEU A 55 -11.64 11.26 6.71
N GLY A 56 -12.00 10.31 5.87
CA GLY A 56 -12.47 9.01 6.31
C GLY A 56 -13.37 8.36 5.27
N TYR A 57 -13.91 7.20 5.61
CA TYR A 57 -14.86 6.50 4.76
C TYR A 57 -16.30 6.71 5.24
N LEU A 58 -17.22 6.90 4.30
CA LEU A 58 -18.65 6.74 4.53
C LEU A 58 -19.13 5.49 3.79
N ASN A 59 -19.92 4.67 4.47
CA ASN A 59 -20.64 3.54 3.86
C ASN A 59 -22.11 3.93 3.78
N LEU A 60 -22.63 4.06 2.57
CA LEU A 60 -23.99 4.53 2.30
C LEU A 60 -24.74 3.48 1.47
N PRO A 61 -26.01 3.19 1.77
CA PRO A 61 -26.82 2.31 0.95
C PRO A 61 -27.11 2.97 -0.41
N LEU A 62 -27.20 2.16 -1.46
CA LEU A 62 -27.64 2.57 -2.78
C LEU A 62 -29.04 2.02 -3.05
N ARG A 63 -29.90 2.84 -3.69
CA ARG A 63 -31.23 2.41 -4.12
C ARG A 63 -31.21 2.25 -5.64
N ASP A 64 -31.29 1.02 -6.13
CA ASP A 64 -31.12 0.70 -7.56
C ASP A 64 -29.82 1.28 -8.16
N GLY A 65 -28.74 1.25 -7.37
CA GLY A 65 -27.44 1.80 -7.73
C GLY A 65 -27.31 3.33 -7.57
N LEU A 66 -28.38 4.04 -7.20
CA LEU A 66 -28.36 5.49 -7.00
C LEU A 66 -27.95 5.86 -5.57
N LEU A 67 -27.08 6.86 -5.48
CA LEU A 67 -26.64 7.46 -4.21
C LEU A 67 -27.63 8.55 -3.79
N ASP A 68 -28.06 8.52 -2.53
CA ASP A 68 -28.81 9.61 -1.92
C ASP A 68 -27.83 10.72 -1.48
N HIS A 69 -27.85 11.83 -2.21
CA HIS A 69 -26.93 12.95 -1.98
C HIS A 69 -27.22 13.69 -0.67
N ASP A 70 -28.49 13.81 -0.29
CA ASP A 70 -28.87 14.47 0.97
C ASP A 70 -28.37 13.63 2.16
N ALA A 71 -28.58 12.31 2.10
CA ALA A 71 -28.05 11.38 3.09
C ALA A 71 -26.52 11.40 3.15
N PHE A 72 -25.84 11.57 2.01
CA PHE A 72 -24.39 11.75 1.98
C PHE A 72 -23.95 12.98 2.77
N TYR A 73 -24.53 14.16 2.50
CA TYR A 73 -24.14 15.41 3.16
C TYR A 73 -24.49 15.43 4.66
N GLU A 74 -25.64 14.86 5.04
CA GLU A 74 -26.02 14.71 6.45
C GLU A 74 -25.03 13.82 7.21
N THR A 75 -24.68 12.67 6.62
CA THR A 75 -23.72 11.72 7.20
C THR A 75 -22.31 12.32 7.24
N ALA A 76 -21.88 13.00 6.18
CA ALA A 76 -20.59 13.68 6.12
C ALA A 76 -20.49 14.78 7.19
N THR A 77 -21.54 15.59 7.35
CA THR A 77 -21.60 16.63 8.40
C THR A 77 -21.45 16.00 9.78
N SER A 78 -22.22 14.96 10.06
CA SER A 78 -22.19 14.26 11.35
C SER A 78 -20.83 13.63 11.64
N ALA A 79 -20.16 13.08 10.63
CA ALA A 79 -18.90 12.37 10.78
C ALA A 79 -17.67 13.28 10.80
N PHE A 80 -17.69 14.40 10.06
CA PHE A 80 -16.47 15.13 9.72
C PHE A 80 -16.50 16.65 9.99
N ALA A 81 -17.61 17.22 10.48
CA ALA A 81 -17.71 18.69 10.70
C ALA A 81 -16.53 19.27 11.51
N ASP A 82 -16.12 18.63 12.59
CA ASP A 82 -15.00 19.10 13.42
C ASP A 82 -13.67 19.09 12.66
N ARG A 83 -13.41 18.03 11.89
CA ARG A 83 -12.19 17.90 11.08
C ARG A 83 -12.17 18.91 9.94
N VAL A 84 -13.30 19.11 9.27
CA VAL A 84 -13.47 20.14 8.24
C VAL A 84 -13.23 21.52 8.84
N ALA A 85 -13.80 21.81 10.01
CA ALA A 85 -13.62 23.09 10.69
C ALA A 85 -12.14 23.35 11.07
N VAL A 86 -11.41 22.33 11.53
CA VAL A 86 -9.96 22.42 11.80
C VAL A 86 -9.18 22.69 10.51
N HIS A 87 -9.48 21.94 9.44
CA HIS A 87 -8.82 22.09 8.15
C HIS A 87 -9.02 23.49 7.57
N LEU A 88 -10.26 23.97 7.50
CA LEU A 88 -10.59 25.30 6.97
C LEU A 88 -9.90 26.41 7.78
N ARG A 89 -9.88 26.33 9.11
CA ARG A 89 -9.13 27.28 9.94
C ARG A 89 -7.64 27.28 9.63
N GLY A 90 -7.05 26.10 9.38
CA GLY A 90 -5.64 25.96 8.98
C GLY A 90 -5.33 26.63 7.64
N ASP A 91 -6.29 26.65 6.73
CA ASP A 91 -6.22 27.32 5.43
C ASP A 91 -6.67 28.80 5.48
N GLY A 92 -6.95 29.34 6.67
CA GLY A 92 -7.41 30.73 6.85
C GLY A 92 -8.85 30.99 6.39
N LEU A 93 -9.64 29.94 6.22
CA LEU A 93 -11.04 29.99 5.79
C LEU A 93 -12.01 29.93 6.99
N PRO A 94 -13.21 30.52 6.88
CA PRO A 94 -14.22 30.42 7.92
C PRO A 94 -14.70 28.96 8.09
N ALA A 95 -14.95 28.57 9.33
CA ALA A 95 -15.49 27.24 9.61
C ALA A 95 -16.95 27.13 9.12
N VAL A 96 -17.29 25.99 8.53
CA VAL A 96 -18.67 25.69 8.10
C VAL A 96 -19.41 24.90 9.20
N ARG A 97 -20.71 25.18 9.37
CA ARG A 97 -21.56 24.47 10.34
C ARG A 97 -22.17 23.19 9.78
N ALA A 98 -22.39 23.14 8.47
CA ALA A 98 -22.90 21.99 7.74
C ALA A 98 -22.13 21.85 6.43
N ILE A 99 -21.87 20.61 6.02
CA ILE A 99 -21.21 20.28 4.77
C ILE A 99 -22.30 20.19 3.70
N GLY A 100 -22.13 20.89 2.59
CA GLY A 100 -23.05 20.93 1.48
C GLY A 100 -22.33 21.21 0.16
N PRO A 101 -23.02 21.12 -0.99
CA PRO A 101 -22.40 21.12 -2.32
C PRO A 101 -21.57 22.37 -2.63
N GLU A 102 -21.93 23.52 -2.07
CA GLU A 102 -21.25 24.81 -2.30
C GLU A 102 -20.73 25.43 -0.99
N ALA A 103 -20.73 24.66 0.10
CA ALA A 103 -20.37 25.18 1.42
C ALA A 103 -18.87 25.46 1.54
N ILE A 104 -18.05 24.79 0.73
CA ILE A 104 -16.59 24.78 0.84
C ILE A 104 -16.00 25.21 -0.50
N PRO A 105 -15.12 26.23 -0.54
CA PRO A 105 -14.51 26.67 -1.78
C PRO A 105 -13.54 25.61 -2.33
N PRO A 106 -13.45 25.43 -3.66
CA PRO A 106 -12.49 24.51 -4.26
C PRO A 106 -11.05 24.90 -3.95
N ARG A 107 -10.17 23.89 -3.85
CA ARG A 107 -8.75 24.04 -3.49
C ARG A 107 -8.02 25.14 -4.26
N GLU A 108 -8.27 25.24 -5.56
CA GLU A 108 -7.62 26.22 -6.46
C GLU A 108 -7.92 27.68 -6.09
N ARG A 109 -9.02 27.92 -5.37
CA ARG A 109 -9.43 29.25 -4.90
C ARG A 109 -8.89 29.59 -3.50
N VAL A 110 -8.16 28.67 -2.89
CA VAL A 110 -7.56 28.86 -1.56
C VAL A 110 -6.15 29.41 -1.73
N ALA A 111 -6.00 30.73 -1.52
CA ALA A 111 -4.73 31.45 -1.71
C ALA A 111 -3.57 30.90 -0.86
N HIS A 112 -3.88 30.29 0.28
CA HIS A 112 -2.91 29.70 1.20
C HIS A 112 -3.40 28.31 1.62
N CYS A 113 -3.43 27.34 0.70
CA CYS A 113 -3.57 25.96 1.13
C CYS A 113 -2.26 25.58 1.83
N SER A 114 -2.30 25.46 3.16
CA SER A 114 -1.15 25.16 4.03
C SER A 114 -0.39 23.88 3.64
N ARG A 115 -0.99 23.08 2.75
CA ARG A 115 -0.54 21.76 2.33
C ARG A 115 -0.26 21.65 0.82
N SER A 116 -0.34 22.77 0.10
CA SER A 116 -0.02 22.88 -1.33
C SER A 116 1.29 23.64 -1.52
N VAL A 117 2.39 23.08 -1.02
CA VAL A 117 3.72 23.62 -1.29
C VAL A 117 4.29 22.89 -2.49
N VAL A 118 4.61 23.62 -3.56
CA VAL A 118 5.40 23.07 -4.68
C VAL A 118 6.74 22.63 -4.11
N ASP A 119 6.96 21.31 -4.11
CA ASP A 119 8.20 20.71 -3.67
C ASP A 119 9.09 20.45 -4.89
N PRO A 120 10.24 21.11 -5.03
CA PRO A 120 11.14 20.86 -6.16
C PRO A 120 11.99 19.58 -5.98
N THR A 121 11.84 18.83 -4.88
CA THR A 121 12.61 17.59 -4.64
C THR A 121 12.41 16.62 -5.80
N SER A 122 13.50 16.14 -6.38
CA SER A 122 13.46 15.16 -7.48
C SER A 122 12.97 13.80 -7.00
N VAL A 123 12.06 13.18 -7.77
CA VAL A 123 11.42 11.91 -7.43
C VAL A 123 11.58 10.91 -8.57
N THR A 124 12.10 9.73 -8.28
CA THR A 124 12.00 8.56 -9.17
C THR A 124 10.90 7.65 -8.65
N VAL A 125 9.85 7.45 -9.44
CA VAL A 125 8.85 6.40 -9.22
C VAL A 125 9.37 5.10 -9.82
N VAL A 126 9.47 4.05 -9.02
CA VAL A 126 9.91 2.72 -9.43
C VAL A 126 8.73 1.77 -9.39
N VAL A 127 8.45 1.14 -10.54
CA VAL A 127 7.48 0.04 -10.65
C VAL A 127 8.22 -1.22 -11.05
N CYS A 128 8.17 -2.24 -10.20
CA CYS A 128 8.72 -3.55 -10.50
C CYS A 128 7.61 -4.42 -11.09
N THR A 129 7.85 -4.97 -12.28
CA THR A 129 6.88 -5.83 -12.97
C THR A 129 7.55 -7.12 -13.43
N ARG A 130 6.75 -8.16 -13.67
CA ARG A 130 7.20 -9.43 -14.24
C ARG A 130 6.03 -10.14 -14.90
N ASP A 131 6.16 -10.42 -16.20
CA ASP A 131 5.19 -11.20 -16.98
C ASP A 131 3.75 -10.67 -16.87
N ARG A 132 3.61 -9.33 -16.84
CA ARG A 132 2.35 -8.59 -16.64
C ARG A 132 2.09 -7.54 -17.72
N ALA A 133 2.52 -7.80 -18.95
CA ALA A 133 2.36 -6.91 -20.09
C ALA A 133 0.93 -6.38 -20.29
N ALA A 134 -0.09 -7.15 -19.95
CA ALA A 134 -1.50 -6.76 -20.05
C ALA A 134 -1.94 -5.69 -19.03
N MET A 135 -1.29 -5.61 -17.86
CA MET A 135 -1.61 -4.63 -16.81
C MET A 135 -0.86 -3.32 -16.99
N LEU A 136 0.30 -3.37 -17.67
CA LEU A 136 1.21 -2.24 -17.82
C LEU A 136 0.57 -0.98 -18.44
N PRO A 137 -0.30 -1.05 -19.47
CA PRO A 137 -0.91 0.15 -20.06
C PRO A 137 -1.70 1.00 -19.05
N ALA A 138 -2.50 0.35 -18.18
CA ALA A 138 -3.28 1.05 -17.17
C ALA A 138 -2.39 1.70 -16.10
N CYS A 139 -1.33 1.00 -15.69
CA CYS A 139 -0.32 1.54 -14.77
C CYS A 139 0.38 2.78 -15.36
N LEU A 140 0.89 2.68 -16.59
CA LEU A 140 1.58 3.78 -17.27
C LEU A 140 0.68 4.99 -17.47
N ALA A 141 -0.59 4.79 -17.84
CA ALA A 141 -1.56 5.87 -17.97
C ALA A 141 -1.78 6.63 -16.65
N GLY A 142 -1.86 5.90 -15.52
CA GLY A 142 -1.97 6.51 -14.19
C GLY A 142 -0.73 7.31 -13.81
N LEU A 143 0.46 6.77 -14.07
CA LEU A 143 1.74 7.43 -13.77
C LEU A 143 1.97 8.67 -14.64
N ARG A 144 1.57 8.63 -15.91
CA ARG A 144 1.67 9.76 -16.84
C ARG A 144 0.89 10.98 -16.38
N ALA A 145 -0.24 10.76 -15.71
CA ALA A 145 -1.11 11.80 -15.17
C ALA A 145 -0.56 12.46 -13.89
N LEU A 146 0.56 11.97 -13.33
CA LEU A 146 1.21 12.63 -12.21
C LEU A 146 1.83 13.95 -12.66
N ASP A 147 1.51 15.00 -11.91
CA ASP A 147 2.04 16.35 -12.10
C ASP A 147 3.06 16.65 -11.00
N HIS A 148 4.34 16.58 -11.37
CA HIS A 148 5.46 16.95 -10.51
C HIS A 148 6.62 17.43 -11.39
N PRO A 149 7.29 18.55 -11.07
CA PRO A 149 8.24 19.20 -11.96
C PRO A 149 9.51 18.39 -12.26
N ASP A 150 9.96 17.57 -11.32
CA ASP A 150 11.18 16.76 -11.46
C ASP A 150 10.86 15.29 -11.14
N LEU A 151 10.18 14.65 -12.09
CA LEU A 151 9.63 13.30 -11.97
C LEU A 151 10.21 12.37 -13.03
N GLU A 152 10.84 11.30 -12.56
CA GLU A 152 11.26 10.15 -13.36
C GLU A 152 10.33 8.96 -13.05
N ILE A 153 9.96 8.19 -14.08
CA ILE A 153 9.18 6.96 -13.95
C ILE A 153 10.02 5.82 -14.51
N LEU A 154 10.45 4.91 -13.64
CA LEU A 154 11.31 3.79 -13.95
C LEU A 154 10.53 2.47 -13.85
N ILE A 155 10.34 1.81 -14.98
CA ILE A 155 9.81 0.45 -15.06
C ILE A 155 10.98 -0.53 -14.98
N VAL A 156 10.97 -1.38 -13.96
CA VAL A 156 11.95 -2.46 -13.78
C VAL A 156 11.28 -3.78 -14.12
N ASP A 157 11.58 -4.33 -15.29
CA ASP A 157 11.11 -5.65 -15.71
C ASP A 157 12.02 -6.75 -15.15
N ASN A 158 11.44 -7.60 -14.30
CA ASN A 158 12.18 -8.55 -13.49
C ASN A 158 12.12 -9.97 -14.02
N ALA A 159 13.25 -10.44 -14.57
CA ALA A 159 13.43 -11.77 -15.12
C ALA A 159 12.27 -12.19 -16.03
N PRO A 160 11.94 -11.38 -17.06
CA PRO A 160 10.80 -11.64 -17.93
C PRO A 160 10.97 -12.95 -18.69
N SER A 161 9.86 -13.66 -18.92
CA SER A 161 9.87 -14.89 -19.72
C SER A 161 9.94 -14.65 -21.22
N ASP A 162 9.56 -13.46 -21.68
CA ASP A 162 9.54 -13.02 -23.08
C ASP A 162 9.65 -11.48 -23.17
N GLU A 163 9.56 -10.93 -24.38
CA GLU A 163 9.69 -9.48 -24.62
C GLU A 163 8.34 -8.73 -24.52
N SER A 164 7.24 -9.38 -24.12
CA SER A 164 5.91 -8.76 -24.16
C SER A 164 5.79 -7.52 -23.27
N THR A 165 6.46 -7.49 -22.11
CA THR A 165 6.51 -6.33 -21.22
C THR A 165 7.25 -5.17 -21.89
N ARG A 166 8.37 -5.45 -22.57
CA ARG A 166 9.15 -4.46 -23.30
C ARG A 166 8.35 -3.87 -24.46
N GLU A 167 7.72 -4.72 -25.27
CA GLU A 167 6.86 -4.30 -26.37
C GLU A 167 5.67 -3.46 -25.89
N ALA A 168 5.07 -3.82 -24.75
CA ALA A 168 4.02 -3.03 -24.13
C ALA A 168 4.55 -1.67 -23.67
N PHE A 169 5.71 -1.61 -23.01
CA PHE A 169 6.32 -0.34 -22.60
C PHE A 169 6.56 0.57 -23.81
N ASP A 170 7.25 0.07 -24.84
CA ASP A 170 7.64 0.86 -26.01
C ASP A 170 6.40 1.42 -26.74
N ARG A 171 5.33 0.63 -26.84
CA ARG A 171 4.05 1.04 -27.45
C ARG A 171 3.33 2.13 -26.68
N GLU A 172 3.27 2.04 -25.34
CA GLU A 172 2.48 2.95 -24.50
C GLU A 172 3.26 4.22 -24.10
N VAL A 173 4.59 4.20 -24.16
CA VAL A 173 5.46 5.31 -23.76
C VAL A 173 5.83 6.22 -24.93
N GLY A 174 6.19 5.65 -26.08
CA GLY A 174 6.73 6.43 -27.20
C GLY A 174 7.99 7.21 -26.81
N ASP A 175 8.05 8.49 -27.18
CA ASP A 175 9.21 9.37 -26.96
C ASP A 175 9.15 10.16 -25.64
N GLU A 176 8.30 9.77 -24.68
CA GLU A 176 8.15 10.52 -23.43
C GLU A 176 9.37 10.36 -22.51
N PRO A 177 10.17 11.43 -22.30
CA PRO A 177 11.50 11.31 -21.68
C PRO A 177 11.45 11.03 -20.17
N ARG A 178 10.29 11.22 -19.53
CA ARG A 178 10.09 10.93 -18.11
C ARG A 178 10.12 9.42 -17.82
N PHE A 179 9.82 8.59 -18.82
CA PHE A 179 9.71 7.15 -18.66
C PHE A 179 11.00 6.45 -19.07
N ARG A 180 11.48 5.55 -18.22
CA ARG A 180 12.64 4.70 -18.45
C ARG A 180 12.26 3.25 -18.22
N TYR A 181 12.88 2.38 -19.01
CA TYR A 181 12.76 0.93 -18.88
C TYR A 181 14.11 0.32 -18.56
N VAL A 182 14.15 -0.56 -17.56
CA VAL A 182 15.34 -1.32 -17.20
C VAL A 182 14.97 -2.78 -16.96
N ARG A 183 15.79 -3.68 -17.47
CA ARG A 183 15.67 -5.12 -17.24
C ARG A 183 16.59 -5.55 -16.09
N GLU A 184 16.06 -6.36 -15.17
CA GLU A 184 16.81 -7.07 -14.13
C GLU A 184 16.65 -8.57 -14.33
N ASP A 185 17.72 -9.25 -14.75
CA ASP A 185 17.67 -10.67 -15.09
C ASP A 185 17.59 -11.60 -13.88
N ARG A 186 17.95 -11.15 -12.68
CA ARG A 186 17.88 -11.99 -11.48
C ARG A 186 16.45 -11.97 -10.93
N PRO A 187 15.77 -13.11 -10.82
CA PRO A 187 14.40 -13.15 -10.33
C PRO A 187 14.33 -12.74 -8.85
N GLY A 188 13.28 -11.99 -8.50
CA GLY A 188 12.99 -11.58 -7.14
C GLY A 188 12.68 -10.09 -7.05
N LEU A 189 11.58 -9.76 -6.36
CA LEU A 189 11.14 -8.38 -6.18
C LEU A 189 12.21 -7.51 -5.52
N SER A 190 12.96 -8.04 -4.55
CA SER A 190 14.07 -7.34 -3.92
C SER A 190 15.22 -7.06 -4.90
N CYS A 191 15.50 -7.96 -5.85
CA CYS A 191 16.48 -7.72 -6.92
C CYS A 191 16.00 -6.56 -7.82
N ALA A 192 14.73 -6.57 -8.21
CA ALA A 192 14.13 -5.52 -9.03
C ALA A 192 14.13 -4.17 -8.31
N ARG A 193 13.73 -4.12 -7.03
CA ARG A 193 13.77 -2.90 -6.22
C ARG A 193 15.20 -2.40 -6.05
N ASN A 194 16.18 -3.28 -5.83
CA ASN A 194 17.59 -2.89 -5.77
C ASN A 194 18.10 -2.33 -7.10
N ARG A 195 17.66 -2.90 -8.24
CA ARG A 195 17.96 -2.32 -9.55
C ARG A 195 17.36 -0.93 -9.68
N GLY A 196 16.11 -0.75 -9.25
CA GLY A 196 15.47 0.56 -9.17
C GLY A 196 16.25 1.55 -8.31
N VAL A 197 16.73 1.15 -7.12
CA VAL A 197 17.55 1.99 -6.24
C VAL A 197 18.87 2.42 -6.89
N ALA A 198 19.48 1.54 -7.67
CA ALA A 198 20.74 1.80 -8.36
C ALA A 198 20.57 2.76 -9.55
N GLU A 199 19.45 2.64 -10.28
CA GLU A 199 19.17 3.40 -11.50
C GLU A 199 18.47 4.75 -11.25
N ALA A 200 17.80 4.88 -10.10
CA ALA A 200 17.06 6.08 -9.73
C ALA A 200 17.96 7.31 -9.60
N CYS A 201 17.58 8.38 -10.30
CA CYS A 201 18.28 9.65 -10.27
C CYS A 201 17.72 10.63 -9.22
N GLY A 202 16.48 10.42 -8.76
CA GLY A 202 15.82 11.27 -7.79
C GLY A 202 16.40 11.20 -6.37
N GLU A 203 16.26 12.29 -5.62
CA GLU A 203 16.56 12.36 -4.19
C GLU A 203 15.63 11.47 -3.37
N VAL A 204 14.41 11.26 -3.87
CA VAL A 204 13.38 10.39 -3.31
C VAL A 204 13.05 9.29 -4.31
N ILE A 205 12.92 8.07 -3.79
CA ILE A 205 12.53 6.89 -4.56
C ILE A 205 11.16 6.44 -4.05
N ALA A 206 10.13 6.56 -4.89
CA ALA A 206 8.78 6.13 -4.60
C ALA A 206 8.54 4.75 -5.23
N PHE A 207 8.02 3.80 -4.46
CA PHE A 207 7.71 2.46 -4.94
C PHE A 207 6.21 2.27 -5.02
N THR A 208 5.76 1.70 -6.14
CA THR A 208 4.38 1.28 -6.31
C THR A 208 4.31 0.05 -7.23
N ASP A 209 3.19 -0.66 -7.18
CA ASP A 209 2.99 -1.91 -7.93
C ASP A 209 2.30 -1.64 -9.28
N ASP A 210 2.41 -2.60 -10.21
CA ASP A 210 1.80 -2.50 -11.54
C ASP A 210 0.28 -2.76 -11.56
N ASP A 211 -0.30 -3.21 -10.44
CA ASP A 211 -1.72 -3.46 -10.24
C ASP A 211 -2.39 -2.44 -9.31
N VAL A 212 -1.73 -1.30 -9.06
CA VAL A 212 -2.31 -0.15 -8.35
C VAL A 212 -2.58 1.04 -9.27
N ARG A 213 -3.53 1.87 -8.85
CA ARG A 213 -3.80 3.17 -9.44
C ARG A 213 -3.43 4.27 -8.45
N VAL A 214 -2.41 5.06 -8.77
CA VAL A 214 -1.97 6.20 -7.96
C VAL A 214 -2.97 7.36 -8.04
N ASP A 215 -3.14 8.10 -6.94
CA ASP A 215 -3.89 9.36 -6.93
C ASP A 215 -3.07 10.51 -7.55
N GLY A 216 -3.73 11.51 -8.15
CA GLY A 216 -3.02 12.67 -8.72
C GLY A 216 -2.23 13.47 -7.68
N GLY A 217 -2.66 13.44 -6.41
CA GLY A 217 -1.93 14.05 -5.28
C GLY A 217 -0.88 13.14 -4.63
N TRP A 218 -0.62 11.94 -5.17
CA TRP A 218 0.20 10.92 -4.51
C TRP A 218 1.62 11.37 -4.20
N VAL A 219 2.34 11.90 -5.20
CA VAL A 219 3.74 12.39 -5.03
C VAL A 219 3.80 13.53 -4.03
N ALA A 220 2.89 14.51 -4.12
CA ALA A 220 2.79 15.60 -3.17
C ALA A 220 2.53 15.10 -1.73
N GLY A 221 1.69 14.07 -1.57
CA GLY A 221 1.47 13.40 -0.30
C GLY A 221 2.74 12.76 0.26
N LEU A 222 3.47 11.99 -0.56
CA LEU A 222 4.73 11.36 -0.14
C LEU A 222 5.75 12.41 0.34
N LEU A 223 5.94 13.46 -0.45
CA LEU A 223 6.86 14.55 -0.13
C LEU A 223 6.45 15.30 1.15
N ARG A 224 5.15 15.49 1.38
CA ARG A 224 4.64 16.04 2.64
C ARG A 224 4.98 15.15 3.83
N GLY A 225 4.81 13.84 3.71
CA GLY A 225 5.19 12.90 4.77
C GLY A 225 6.68 12.92 5.08
N LEU A 226 7.55 13.06 4.08
CA LEU A 226 9.01 13.20 4.25
C LEU A 226 9.44 14.50 4.96
N ARG A 227 8.54 15.48 5.06
CA ARG A 227 8.74 16.76 5.76
C ARG A 227 8.06 16.79 7.14
N ALA A 228 7.30 15.76 7.51
CA ALA A 228 6.52 15.73 8.75
C ALA A 228 7.38 15.63 10.03
N GLY A 229 8.67 15.29 9.90
CA GLY A 229 9.59 15.12 11.01
C GLY A 229 11.01 15.59 10.67
N ALA A 230 11.87 15.66 11.69
CA ALA A 230 13.23 16.17 11.56
C ALA A 230 14.14 15.26 10.72
N ASN A 231 13.89 13.95 10.71
CA ASN A 231 14.73 12.97 10.01
C ASN A 231 13.90 11.82 9.41
N VAL A 232 12.84 12.15 8.66
CA VAL A 232 12.01 11.14 7.99
C VAL A 232 12.79 10.53 6.82
N GLY A 233 13.11 9.24 6.94
CA GLY A 233 13.81 8.46 5.91
C GLY A 233 12.87 7.67 5.00
N CYS A 234 11.65 7.40 5.48
CA CYS A 234 10.62 6.65 4.77
C CYS A 234 9.24 7.25 5.02
N VAL A 235 8.40 7.27 4.00
CA VAL A 235 6.98 7.59 4.08
C VAL A 235 6.18 6.44 3.50
N THR A 236 5.08 6.07 4.14
CA THR A 236 4.07 5.14 3.63
C THR A 236 2.74 5.87 3.48
N GLY A 237 1.82 5.32 2.71
CA GLY A 237 0.54 5.98 2.42
C GLY A 237 -0.69 5.07 2.54
N LEU A 238 -1.86 5.67 2.30
CA LEU A 238 -3.14 4.98 2.28
C LEU A 238 -3.22 4.08 1.04
N VAL A 239 -3.50 2.79 1.25
CA VAL A 239 -3.75 1.82 0.17
C VAL A 239 -5.24 1.49 0.19
N SER A 240 -6.03 2.31 -0.48
CA SER A 240 -7.48 2.19 -0.52
C SER A 240 -7.89 1.00 -1.40
N THR A 241 -8.99 0.34 -1.02
CA THR A 241 -9.56 -0.75 -1.80
C THR A 241 -10.30 -0.22 -3.02
N ALA A 242 -9.98 -0.74 -4.21
CA ALA A 242 -10.59 -0.31 -5.47
C ALA A 242 -11.95 -0.96 -5.74
N THR A 243 -12.18 -2.19 -5.26
CA THR A 243 -13.42 -2.95 -5.47
C THR A 243 -13.73 -3.85 -4.27
N LEU A 244 -15.04 -4.03 -3.99
CA LEU A 244 -15.56 -4.95 -2.99
C LEU A 244 -16.78 -5.69 -3.55
N GLU A 245 -16.54 -6.61 -4.46
CA GLU A 245 -17.58 -7.36 -5.18
C GLU A 245 -17.67 -8.83 -4.75
N ASN A 246 -16.60 -9.41 -4.20
CA ASN A 246 -16.54 -10.83 -3.88
C ASN A 246 -15.92 -11.13 -2.50
N LEU A 247 -16.07 -12.38 -2.06
CA LEU A 247 -15.62 -12.86 -0.76
C LEU A 247 -14.10 -12.71 -0.55
N ALA A 248 -13.30 -12.83 -1.62
CA ALA A 248 -11.85 -12.75 -1.51
C ALA A 248 -11.42 -11.30 -1.20
N GLU A 249 -11.97 -10.34 -1.93
CA GLU A 249 -11.74 -8.90 -1.74
C GLU A 249 -12.17 -8.44 -0.35
N TYR A 250 -13.37 -8.85 0.08
CA TYR A 250 -13.89 -8.53 1.42
C TYR A 250 -13.05 -9.10 2.55
N TYR A 251 -12.63 -10.37 2.42
CA TYR A 251 -11.75 -10.98 3.41
C TYR A 251 -10.44 -10.21 3.52
N PHE A 252 -9.84 -9.86 2.38
CA PHE A 252 -8.59 -9.13 2.36
C PHE A 252 -8.71 -7.73 2.98
N ASP A 253 -9.73 -6.95 2.58
CA ASP A 253 -9.97 -5.60 3.10
C ASP A 253 -10.15 -5.59 4.63
N SER A 254 -10.88 -6.57 5.18
CA SER A 254 -11.09 -6.70 6.63
C SER A 254 -9.82 -6.99 7.44
N ARG A 255 -8.76 -7.48 6.78
CA ARG A 255 -7.53 -7.93 7.44
C ARG A 255 -6.47 -6.84 7.53
N VAL A 256 -6.58 -5.82 6.70
CA VAL A 256 -5.54 -4.81 6.53
C VAL A 256 -5.93 -3.51 7.23
N THR A 257 -4.99 -2.93 7.97
CA THR A 257 -5.23 -1.66 8.70
C THR A 257 -4.83 -0.44 7.88
N TRP A 258 -3.92 -0.61 6.92
CA TRP A 258 -3.45 0.44 6.02
C TRP A 258 -4.48 0.90 4.98
N ALA A 259 -5.60 0.18 4.82
CA ALA A 259 -6.67 0.52 3.89
C ALA A 259 -7.77 1.43 4.48
N SER A 260 -7.67 1.78 5.77
CA SER A 260 -8.71 2.56 6.47
C SER A 260 -8.17 3.71 7.31
N SER A 261 -6.87 3.77 7.60
CA SER A 261 -6.29 4.84 8.41
C SER A 261 -6.24 6.17 7.64
N CYS A 262 -7.06 7.14 8.04
CA CYS A 262 -7.08 8.49 7.48
C CYS A 262 -6.45 9.52 8.43
N GLN A 263 -5.49 9.08 9.25
CA GLN A 263 -4.77 9.94 10.20
C GLN A 263 -3.27 9.83 9.97
N PRO A 264 -2.55 10.95 9.84
CA PRO A 264 -1.10 10.94 9.72
C PRO A 264 -0.46 10.45 11.02
N HIS A 265 0.63 9.71 10.90
CA HIS A 265 1.40 9.21 12.04
C HIS A 265 2.89 9.34 11.78
N LEU A 266 3.65 9.65 12.82
CA LEU A 266 5.11 9.60 12.79
C LEU A 266 5.56 8.43 13.68
N TYR A 267 6.57 7.69 13.26
CA TYR A 267 7.13 6.56 13.99
C TYR A 267 8.64 6.72 14.12
N ASP A 268 9.16 6.50 15.32
CA ASP A 268 10.61 6.42 15.58
C ASP A 268 10.91 5.56 16.81
N MET A 269 12.19 5.27 17.04
CA MET A 269 12.63 4.45 18.17
C MET A 269 12.59 5.19 19.52
N ASP A 270 12.24 6.48 19.54
CA ASP A 270 12.38 7.38 20.68
C ASP A 270 11.01 7.91 21.16
N ARG A 271 10.54 9.03 20.60
CA ARG A 271 9.40 9.82 21.07
C ARG A 271 8.08 9.37 20.46
N HIS A 272 8.11 8.77 19.26
CA HIS A 272 6.92 8.41 18.50
C HIS A 272 6.78 6.90 18.36
N ARG A 273 7.10 6.16 19.43
CA ARG A 273 6.91 4.72 19.47
C ARG A 273 5.42 4.41 19.58
N LEU A 274 4.95 3.46 18.76
CA LEU A 274 3.61 2.91 18.97
C LEU A 274 3.59 2.17 20.32
N ALA A 275 2.53 2.39 21.11
CA ALA A 275 2.29 1.66 22.36
C ALA A 275 1.87 0.21 22.07
N HIS A 276 2.75 -0.56 21.44
CA HIS A 276 2.52 -1.92 20.98
C HIS A 276 3.66 -2.83 21.45
N PRO A 277 3.39 -3.95 22.13
CA PRO A 277 4.43 -4.83 22.71
C PRO A 277 5.47 -5.34 21.70
N LEU A 278 5.06 -5.52 20.44
CA LEU A 278 5.94 -6.00 19.37
C LEU A 278 6.65 -4.89 18.60
N TYR A 279 6.46 -3.61 18.94
CA TYR A 279 7.13 -2.51 18.25
C TYR A 279 8.67 -2.68 18.27
N PRO A 280 9.39 -2.47 17.16
CA PRO A 280 8.91 -2.11 15.80
C PRO A 280 8.55 -3.31 14.90
N TYR A 281 8.72 -4.56 15.37
CA TYR A 281 8.52 -5.81 14.62
C TYR A 281 7.04 -6.21 14.39
N SER A 282 6.12 -5.25 14.43
CA SER A 282 4.77 -5.40 13.91
C SER A 282 4.62 -4.52 12.67
N ALA A 283 5.54 -4.67 11.73
CA ALA A 283 5.83 -3.68 10.69
C ALA A 283 4.67 -3.38 9.74
N GLY A 284 3.69 -4.29 9.62
CA GLY A 284 2.47 -4.04 8.84
C GLY A 284 1.66 -2.84 9.35
N VAL A 285 1.84 -2.38 10.60
CA VAL A 285 1.16 -1.15 11.07
C VAL A 285 1.72 0.11 10.42
N PHE A 286 2.91 0.05 9.81
CA PHE A 286 3.55 1.20 9.18
C PHE A 286 3.01 1.45 7.79
N GLY A 287 2.61 0.42 7.04
CA GLY A 287 2.14 0.55 5.67
C GLY A 287 2.32 -0.73 4.87
N ALA A 288 2.30 -0.62 3.55
CA ALA A 288 2.45 -1.74 2.62
C ALA A 288 3.46 -1.41 1.50
N GLY A 289 4.15 -2.43 0.99
CA GLY A 289 5.13 -2.31 -0.09
C GLY A 289 4.60 -1.77 -1.43
N ALA A 290 3.28 -1.67 -1.60
CA ALA A 290 2.64 -1.10 -2.78
C ALA A 290 2.57 0.45 -2.77
N ASN A 291 2.85 1.09 -1.62
CA ASN A 291 2.72 2.54 -1.47
C ASN A 291 3.66 3.09 -0.39
N PHE A 292 4.89 3.38 -0.80
CA PHE A 292 5.86 4.05 0.06
C PHE A 292 6.91 4.80 -0.76
N ALA A 293 7.59 5.73 -0.12
CA ALA A 293 8.78 6.37 -0.67
C ALA A 293 9.88 6.46 0.38
N VAL A 294 11.12 6.43 -0.07
CA VAL A 294 12.31 6.50 0.77
C VAL A 294 13.27 7.55 0.22
N ARG A 295 14.02 8.20 1.12
CA ARG A 295 15.16 9.00 0.68
C ARG A 295 16.19 8.08 0.03
N ALA A 296 16.66 8.42 -1.16
CA ALA A 296 17.63 7.62 -1.90
C ALA A 296 18.89 7.36 -1.05
N ALA A 297 19.37 8.40 -0.35
CA ALA A 297 20.50 8.28 0.57
C ALA A 297 20.24 7.32 1.74
N ALA A 298 19.02 7.33 2.31
CA ALA A 298 18.68 6.48 3.45
C ALA A 298 18.64 4.99 3.04
N ILE A 299 17.94 4.65 1.96
CA ILE A 299 17.85 3.24 1.52
C ILE A 299 19.21 2.70 1.04
N ARG A 300 20.03 3.53 0.40
CA ARG A 300 21.41 3.17 0.00
C ARG A 300 22.29 2.94 1.24
N ALA A 301 22.22 3.81 2.24
CA ALA A 301 22.96 3.64 3.50
C ALA A 301 22.52 2.38 4.28
N LEU A 302 21.26 1.98 4.14
CA LEU A 302 20.71 0.75 4.74
C LEU A 302 21.03 -0.53 3.92
N GLY A 303 21.71 -0.39 2.77
CA GLY A 303 22.12 -1.50 1.92
C GLY A 303 21.03 -2.07 1.01
N GLY A 304 20.00 -1.28 0.68
CA GLY A 304 18.91 -1.71 -0.21
C GLY A 304 17.94 -2.70 0.45
N PHE A 305 17.37 -3.60 -0.35
CA PHE A 305 16.48 -4.69 0.05
C PHE A 305 17.25 -6.02 0.12
N ASP A 306 16.86 -6.91 1.04
CA ASP A 306 17.48 -8.24 1.13
C ASP A 306 16.94 -9.13 0.01
N GLU A 307 17.81 -9.48 -0.94
CA GLU A 307 17.49 -10.33 -2.11
C GLU A 307 17.00 -11.74 -1.73
N ALA A 308 17.12 -12.15 -0.46
CA ALA A 308 16.52 -13.40 0.03
C ALA A 308 15.03 -13.27 0.42
N LEU A 309 14.49 -12.05 0.49
CA LEU A 309 13.09 -11.77 0.83
C LEU A 309 12.28 -11.33 -0.40
N GLY A 310 10.96 -11.54 -0.34
CA GLY A 310 10.00 -10.99 -1.28
C GLY A 310 9.53 -11.92 -2.38
N ALA A 311 8.56 -11.45 -3.16
CA ALA A 311 7.97 -12.19 -4.27
C ALA A 311 9.03 -12.66 -5.27
N GLY A 312 8.85 -13.84 -5.84
CA GLY A 312 9.86 -14.48 -6.72
C GLY A 312 10.99 -15.21 -5.98
N THR A 313 11.06 -15.10 -4.65
CA THR A 313 11.91 -15.94 -3.80
C THR A 313 11.10 -17.03 -3.09
N ALA A 314 11.77 -17.97 -2.42
CA ALA A 314 11.10 -18.99 -1.60
C ALA A 314 10.29 -18.41 -0.43
N THR A 315 10.51 -17.15 -0.04
CA THR A 315 9.81 -16.51 1.08
C THR A 315 8.54 -15.79 0.66
N GLU A 316 8.38 -15.48 -0.62
CA GLU A 316 7.21 -14.84 -1.24
C GLU A 316 6.76 -13.48 -0.65
N GLY A 317 7.48 -12.91 0.33
CA GLY A 317 7.14 -11.63 0.96
C GLY A 317 8.11 -11.23 2.09
N GLY A 318 7.78 -10.15 2.79
CA GLY A 318 8.48 -9.68 4.00
C GLY A 318 9.62 -8.69 3.76
N GLU A 319 9.91 -8.35 2.51
CA GLU A 319 10.95 -7.42 2.11
C GLU A 319 10.63 -5.96 2.45
N ASP A 320 9.35 -5.57 2.39
CA ASP A 320 8.86 -4.25 2.80
C ASP A 320 8.85 -4.11 4.32
N LEU A 321 8.38 -5.14 5.04
CA LEU A 321 8.42 -5.22 6.50
C LEU A 321 9.85 -5.06 7.03
N ASP A 322 10.81 -5.77 6.43
CA ASP A 322 12.22 -5.63 6.72
C ASP A 322 12.73 -4.20 6.46
N ALA A 323 12.40 -3.62 5.30
CA ALA A 323 12.84 -2.28 4.96
C ALA A 323 12.34 -1.24 5.99
N PHE A 324 11.06 -1.29 6.36
CA PHE A 324 10.47 -0.37 7.34
C PHE A 324 11.11 -0.51 8.73
N VAL A 325 11.35 -1.73 9.19
CA VAL A 325 12.03 -1.96 10.48
C VAL A 325 13.47 -1.46 10.42
N ARG A 326 14.20 -1.70 9.32
CA ARG A 326 15.58 -1.21 9.15
C ARG A 326 15.67 0.31 9.09
N VAL A 327 14.68 1.00 8.53
CA VAL A 327 14.59 2.48 8.59
C VAL A 327 14.57 2.94 10.05
N LEU A 328 13.68 2.38 10.87
CA LEU A 328 13.56 2.73 12.29
C LEU A 328 14.82 2.36 13.09
N LEU A 329 15.33 1.14 12.93
CA LEU A 329 16.56 0.69 13.59
C LEU A 329 17.82 1.43 13.11
N GLY A 330 17.76 2.04 11.91
CA GLY A 330 18.79 2.91 11.36
C GLY A 330 18.78 4.34 11.93
N GLY A 331 17.85 4.67 12.83
CA GLY A 331 17.73 5.99 13.44
C GLY A 331 16.94 7.01 12.62
N TYR A 332 16.28 6.57 11.55
CA TYR A 332 15.35 7.40 10.78
C TYR A 332 13.95 7.33 11.36
N GLN A 333 13.16 8.36 11.06
CA GLN A 333 11.72 8.35 11.29
C GLN A 333 11.00 7.76 10.08
N LEU A 334 9.85 7.13 10.31
CA LEU A 334 8.92 6.68 9.30
C LEU A 334 7.60 7.45 9.46
N ALA A 335 7.14 8.12 8.40
CA ALA A 335 5.86 8.81 8.40
C ALA A 335 4.79 7.97 7.67
N TYR A 336 3.58 7.95 8.19
CA TYR A 336 2.39 7.51 7.47
C TYR A 336 1.59 8.75 7.06
N GLU A 337 1.39 8.95 5.76
CA GLU A 337 0.71 10.10 5.18
C GLU A 337 -0.48 9.65 4.33
N PRO A 338 -1.72 9.70 4.86
CA PRO A 338 -2.90 9.20 4.17
C PRO A 338 -3.15 9.81 2.79
N SER A 339 -2.73 11.06 2.58
CA SER A 339 -2.83 11.76 1.30
C SER A 339 -1.93 11.20 0.21
N ALA A 340 -0.89 10.44 0.56
CA ALA A 340 -0.19 9.59 -0.39
C ALA A 340 -1.12 8.38 -0.68
N LEU A 341 -2.11 8.59 -1.54
CA LEU A 341 -3.17 7.63 -1.79
C LEU A 341 -2.88 6.79 -3.04
N VAL A 342 -3.08 5.47 -2.93
CA VAL A 342 -3.22 4.57 -4.07
C VAL A 342 -4.49 3.73 -3.93
N TRP A 343 -5.01 3.25 -5.06
CA TRP A 343 -6.13 2.33 -5.14
C TRP A 343 -5.63 0.96 -5.58
N HIS A 344 -5.84 -0.05 -4.75
CA HIS A 344 -5.39 -1.42 -5.01
C HIS A 344 -6.60 -2.33 -5.29
N SER A 345 -6.54 -3.03 -6.42
CA SER A 345 -7.52 -4.06 -6.77
C SER A 345 -7.07 -5.40 -6.18
N HIS A 346 -7.78 -5.88 -5.16
CA HIS A 346 -7.43 -7.14 -4.53
C HIS A 346 -7.67 -8.33 -5.46
N ARG A 347 -7.06 -9.47 -5.14
CA ARG A 347 -7.30 -10.71 -5.88
C ARG A 347 -8.77 -11.12 -5.69
N SER A 348 -9.50 -11.22 -6.79
CA SER A 348 -10.91 -11.64 -6.82
C SER A 348 -11.09 -13.16 -6.69
N ASP A 349 -10.00 -13.91 -6.87
CA ASP A 349 -9.92 -15.37 -6.85
C ASP A 349 -9.43 -15.89 -5.48
N LEU A 350 -10.15 -16.88 -4.90
CA LEU A 350 -9.81 -17.47 -3.61
C LEU A 350 -8.49 -18.26 -3.64
N ASP A 351 -8.09 -18.84 -4.76
CA ASP A 351 -6.82 -19.56 -4.88
C ASP A 351 -5.63 -18.62 -4.94
N ALA A 352 -5.74 -17.49 -5.66
CA ALA A 352 -4.77 -16.40 -5.58
C ALA A 352 -4.69 -15.83 -4.17
N LEU A 353 -5.83 -15.62 -3.50
CA LEU A 353 -5.84 -15.18 -2.11
C LEU A 353 -5.17 -16.22 -1.19
N ARG A 354 -5.38 -17.52 -1.38
CA ARG A 354 -4.69 -18.59 -0.63
C ARG A 354 -3.16 -18.55 -0.83
N ARG A 355 -2.70 -18.33 -2.06
CA ARG A 355 -1.27 -18.13 -2.37
C ARG A 355 -0.73 -16.88 -1.67
N GLN A 356 -1.47 -15.79 -1.68
CA GLN A 356 -1.08 -14.55 -1.00
C GLN A 356 -1.02 -14.74 0.54
N MET A 357 -1.98 -15.43 1.15
CA MET A 357 -1.96 -15.73 2.59
C MET A 357 -0.78 -16.63 2.98
N TRP A 358 -0.40 -17.57 2.11
CA TRP A 358 0.84 -18.34 2.28
C TRP A 358 2.06 -17.40 2.30
N GLY A 359 2.21 -16.54 1.28
CA GLY A 359 3.32 -15.58 1.18
C GLY A 359 3.40 -14.60 2.35
N TYR A 360 2.26 -14.14 2.87
CA TYR A 360 2.24 -13.30 4.08
C TYR A 360 2.73 -14.05 5.32
N GLY A 361 2.33 -15.31 5.46
CA GLY A 361 2.80 -16.17 6.55
C GLY A 361 4.32 -16.40 6.48
N THR A 362 4.82 -16.85 5.33
CA THR A 362 6.25 -17.13 5.12
C THR A 362 7.10 -15.86 5.24
N GLY A 363 6.66 -14.76 4.62
CA GLY A 363 7.33 -13.47 4.67
C GLY A 363 7.44 -12.91 6.08
N LEU A 364 6.35 -12.98 6.88
CA LEU A 364 6.33 -12.53 8.27
C LEU A 364 7.42 -13.20 9.11
N THR A 365 7.56 -14.52 9.05
CA THR A 365 8.56 -15.21 9.88
C THR A 365 9.95 -15.20 9.26
N ALA A 366 10.06 -15.11 7.93
CA ALA A 366 11.35 -14.93 7.25
C ALA A 366 12.04 -13.62 7.65
N TYR A 367 11.35 -12.48 7.63
CA TYR A 367 11.96 -11.20 8.03
C TYR A 367 12.30 -11.17 9.52
N LEU A 368 11.46 -11.77 10.39
CA LEU A 368 11.78 -11.91 11.81
C LEU A 368 13.06 -12.74 12.04
N VAL A 369 13.24 -13.82 11.28
CA VAL A 369 14.47 -14.64 11.34
C VAL A 369 15.69 -13.87 10.84
N LYS A 370 15.56 -13.05 9.81
CA LYS A 370 16.62 -12.12 9.39
C LYS A 370 17.09 -11.27 10.57
N HIS A 371 16.15 -10.58 11.24
CA HIS A 371 16.49 -9.71 12.37
C HIS A 371 16.95 -10.48 13.63
N LEU A 372 16.53 -11.74 13.82
CA LEU A 372 17.07 -12.62 14.85
C LEU A 372 18.55 -12.95 14.58
N GLY A 373 18.92 -13.05 13.29
CA GLY A 373 20.29 -13.23 12.84
C GLY A 373 21.19 -12.03 13.14
N ASP A 374 20.66 -10.81 13.13
CA ASP A 374 21.40 -9.58 13.41
C ASP A 374 21.64 -9.38 14.91
N ARG A 375 22.91 -9.17 15.29
CA ARG A 375 23.32 -8.96 16.69
C ARG A 375 22.66 -7.73 17.31
N ARG A 376 22.32 -6.70 16.51
CA ARG A 376 21.71 -5.46 17.01
C ARG A 376 20.26 -5.64 17.46
N SER A 377 19.48 -6.45 16.74
CA SER A 377 18.04 -6.68 17.04
C SER A 377 17.72 -8.02 17.72
N ARG A 378 18.66 -8.98 17.74
CA ARG A 378 18.44 -10.33 18.30
C ARG A 378 17.87 -10.32 19.71
N GLY A 379 18.44 -9.52 20.61
CA GLY A 379 18.02 -9.47 22.01
C GLY A 379 16.55 -9.02 22.15
N GLU A 380 16.16 -7.99 21.41
CA GLU A 380 14.78 -7.49 21.43
C GLU A 380 13.78 -8.50 20.87
N ILE A 381 14.14 -9.18 19.78
CA ILE A 381 13.28 -10.21 19.18
C ILE A 381 13.08 -11.37 20.15
N LEU A 382 14.16 -11.88 20.74
CA LEU A 382 14.08 -12.96 21.73
C LEU A 382 13.17 -12.59 22.91
N ALA A 383 13.28 -11.36 23.42
CA ALA A 383 12.42 -10.86 24.50
C ALA A 383 10.94 -10.76 24.10
N LYS A 384 10.65 -10.56 22.81
CA LYS A 384 9.29 -10.40 22.27
C LYS A 384 8.65 -11.71 21.81
N LEU A 385 9.42 -12.79 21.68
CA LEU A 385 8.92 -14.10 21.21
C LEU A 385 7.68 -14.60 21.95
N PRO A 386 7.59 -14.56 23.29
CA PRO A 386 6.40 -15.06 23.99
C PRO A 386 5.12 -14.30 23.59
N VAL A 387 5.23 -12.97 23.50
CA VAL A 387 4.11 -12.11 23.09
C VAL A 387 3.77 -12.31 21.61
N GLY A 388 4.78 -12.50 20.77
CA GLY A 388 4.61 -12.80 19.34
C GLY A 388 3.85 -14.11 19.12
N MET A 389 4.23 -15.18 19.83
CA MET A 389 3.55 -16.48 19.77
C MET A 389 2.11 -16.39 20.25
N TRP A 390 1.85 -15.65 21.34
CA TRP A 390 0.49 -15.39 21.81
C TRP A 390 -0.35 -14.64 20.77
N LYS A 391 0.23 -13.63 20.10
CA LYS A 391 -0.46 -12.88 19.05
C LYS A 391 -0.78 -13.76 17.83
N ILE A 392 0.15 -14.62 17.39
CA ILE A 392 -0.08 -15.57 16.29
C ILE A 392 -1.27 -16.50 16.60
N TRP A 393 -1.35 -16.99 17.84
CA TRP A 393 -2.48 -17.81 18.28
C TRP A 393 -3.81 -17.05 18.17
N LYS A 394 -3.81 -15.75 18.51
CA LYS A 394 -4.96 -14.84 18.46
C LYS A 394 -5.31 -14.27 17.07
N ILE A 395 -4.50 -14.48 16.03
CA ILE A 395 -4.80 -13.95 14.67
C ILE A 395 -6.18 -14.37 14.18
N GLY A 396 -6.60 -15.60 14.46
CA GLY A 396 -7.92 -16.09 14.03
C GLY A 396 -9.09 -15.38 14.71
N ASP A 397 -8.94 -15.02 15.99
CA ASP A 397 -9.95 -14.29 16.76
C ASP A 397 -10.07 -12.86 16.24
N VAL A 398 -8.94 -12.18 16.08
CA VAL A 398 -8.89 -10.79 15.54
C VAL A 398 -9.46 -10.74 14.12
N THR A 399 -9.10 -11.71 13.27
CA THR A 399 -9.62 -11.78 11.90
C THR A 399 -11.13 -11.97 11.89
N ARG A 400 -11.66 -12.84 12.75
CA ARG A 400 -13.11 -13.08 12.84
C ARG A 400 -13.86 -11.85 13.37
N GLU A 401 -13.24 -11.10 14.26
CA GLU A 401 -13.78 -9.84 14.77
C GLU A 401 -13.83 -8.78 13.67
N SER A 402 -12.73 -8.56 12.94
CA SER A 402 -12.68 -7.58 11.84
C SER A 402 -13.55 -7.94 10.64
N TYR A 403 -13.72 -9.23 10.33
CA TYR A 403 -14.55 -9.70 9.21
C TYR A 403 -16.07 -9.61 9.49
N GLY A 404 -16.46 -9.32 10.73
CA GLY A 404 -17.86 -9.38 11.18
C GLY A 404 -18.25 -10.80 11.57
N ARG A 405 -18.75 -10.97 12.80
CA ARG A 405 -19.07 -12.30 13.36
C ARG A 405 -20.25 -12.97 12.65
N GLU A 406 -21.09 -12.19 12.01
CA GLU A 406 -22.21 -12.60 11.17
C GLU A 406 -21.79 -13.24 9.83
N HIS A 407 -20.56 -13.02 9.37
CA HIS A 407 -20.09 -13.54 8.08
C HIS A 407 -19.30 -14.85 8.22
N THR A 408 -19.57 -15.80 7.33
CA THR A 408 -18.80 -17.06 7.27
C THR A 408 -17.48 -16.81 6.54
N MET A 409 -16.34 -16.94 7.26
CA MET A 409 -15.01 -16.79 6.66
C MET A 409 -14.71 -17.91 5.65
N PRO A 410 -13.98 -17.61 4.55
CA PRO A 410 -13.50 -18.63 3.64
C PRO A 410 -12.62 -19.67 4.35
N ARG A 411 -12.88 -20.96 4.10
CA ARG A 411 -12.16 -22.05 4.76
C ARG A 411 -10.70 -22.14 4.28
N GLY A 412 -9.81 -22.39 5.23
CA GLY A 412 -8.41 -22.74 4.96
C GLY A 412 -7.43 -21.57 4.85
N LEU A 413 -7.88 -20.31 4.75
CA LEU A 413 -7.00 -19.14 4.60
C LEU A 413 -6.08 -18.96 5.82
N LEU A 414 -6.65 -18.89 7.02
CA LEU A 414 -5.87 -18.78 8.27
C LEU A 414 -4.96 -19.99 8.51
N ALA A 415 -5.41 -21.19 8.13
CA ALA A 415 -4.59 -22.38 8.24
C ALA A 415 -3.38 -22.28 7.30
N ARG A 416 -3.59 -21.84 6.06
CA ARG A 416 -2.54 -21.68 5.06
C ARG A 416 -1.50 -20.65 5.48
N GLU A 417 -1.94 -19.51 6.00
CA GLU A 417 -1.07 -18.48 6.56
C GLU A 417 -0.21 -19.04 7.71
N ARG A 418 -0.82 -19.78 8.65
CA ARG A 418 -0.09 -20.40 9.78
C ARG A 418 0.95 -21.42 9.33
N VAL A 419 0.63 -22.26 8.34
CA VAL A 419 1.63 -23.19 7.77
C VAL A 419 2.76 -22.40 7.10
N GLY A 420 2.45 -21.30 6.43
CA GLY A 420 3.46 -20.38 5.89
C GLY A 420 4.38 -19.81 6.98
N MET A 421 3.82 -19.35 8.10
CA MET A 421 4.59 -18.87 9.25
C MET A 421 5.57 -19.92 9.79
N ILE A 422 5.17 -21.20 9.84
CA ILE A 422 6.04 -22.30 10.27
C ILE A 422 7.17 -22.54 9.25
N ALA A 423 6.88 -22.42 7.95
CA ALA A 423 7.84 -22.69 6.89
C ALA A 423 8.86 -21.56 6.68
N GLY A 424 8.49 -20.30 6.96
CA GLY A 424 9.28 -19.11 6.67
C GLY A 424 10.75 -19.15 7.13
N PRO A 425 11.11 -19.63 8.34
CA PRO A 425 12.50 -19.74 8.77
C PRO A 425 13.37 -20.60 7.86
N VAL A 426 12.85 -21.77 7.44
CA VAL A 426 13.57 -22.69 6.56
C VAL A 426 13.66 -22.12 5.15
N LEU A 427 12.57 -21.53 4.65
CA LEU A 427 12.51 -20.90 3.34
C LEU A 427 13.46 -19.70 3.24
N TYR A 428 13.61 -18.91 4.31
CA TYR A 428 14.59 -17.83 4.36
C TYR A 428 16.02 -18.35 4.28
N ALA A 429 16.36 -19.41 5.02
CA ALA A 429 17.68 -20.03 4.95
C ALA A 429 18.00 -20.57 3.55
N GLN A 430 17.02 -21.20 2.89
CA GLN A 430 17.13 -21.66 1.51
C GLN A 430 17.33 -20.49 0.52
N SER A 431 16.52 -19.43 0.66
CA SER A 431 16.60 -18.24 -0.17
C SER A 431 17.95 -17.52 -0.03
N ARG A 432 18.47 -17.38 1.21
CA ARG A 432 19.82 -16.84 1.44
C ARG A 432 20.92 -17.67 0.80
N ALA A 433 20.82 -19.00 0.84
CA ALA A 433 21.79 -19.88 0.18
C ALA A 433 21.73 -19.73 -1.35
N ALA A 434 20.53 -19.57 -1.92
CA ALA A 434 20.35 -19.30 -3.34
C ALA A 434 20.93 -17.93 -3.75
N ALA A 435 20.61 -16.86 -3.02
CA ALA A 435 21.11 -15.51 -3.28
C ALA A 435 22.64 -15.43 -3.26
N ARG A 436 23.30 -16.09 -2.29
CA ARG A 436 24.78 -16.17 -2.24
C ARG A 436 25.39 -16.88 -3.45
N ARG A 437 24.76 -17.95 -3.94
CA ARG A 437 25.21 -18.65 -5.15
C ARG A 437 25.02 -17.80 -6.41
N GLY A 438 23.91 -17.07 -6.50
CA GLY A 438 23.65 -16.14 -7.60
C GLY A 438 24.65 -14.97 -7.64
N ALA A 439 24.96 -14.38 -6.48
CA ALA A 439 25.96 -13.31 -6.37
C ALA A 439 27.37 -13.78 -6.78
N ALA A 440 27.76 -15.01 -6.41
CA ALA A 440 29.04 -15.60 -6.80
C ALA A 440 29.13 -15.96 -8.29
N ALA A 441 28.00 -16.09 -8.99
CA ALA A 441 27.93 -16.44 -10.41
C ALA A 441 27.83 -15.22 -11.34
N SER A 442 27.68 -13.99 -10.81
CA SER A 442 27.59 -12.78 -11.62
C SER A 442 28.99 -12.26 -11.99
N PRO A 443 29.29 -11.96 -13.28
CA PRO A 443 30.64 -11.58 -13.74
C PRO A 443 31.22 -10.28 -13.14
N LEU A 444 30.45 -9.53 -12.36
CA LEU A 444 30.84 -8.24 -11.76
C LEU A 444 31.33 -8.34 -10.31
N GLY A 445 31.29 -9.53 -9.68
CA GLY A 445 31.69 -9.74 -8.28
C GLY A 445 33.20 -9.83 -8.00
N ALA A 446 34.07 -9.57 -8.99
CA ALA A 446 35.51 -9.78 -8.86
C ALA A 446 36.33 -8.53 -8.49
N VAL A 447 35.71 -7.34 -8.34
CA VAL A 447 36.49 -6.09 -8.16
C VAL A 447 36.64 -5.62 -6.71
N ASP A 448 35.77 -5.98 -5.75
CA ASP A 448 35.84 -5.44 -4.38
C ASP A 448 36.10 -6.48 -3.29
N ALA A 449 37.26 -7.15 -3.37
CA ALA A 449 37.78 -7.92 -2.24
C ALA A 449 39.27 -7.67 -1.92
N ARG A 450 39.91 -6.68 -2.53
CA ARG A 450 41.29 -6.26 -2.20
C ARG A 450 41.52 -4.76 -2.45
N SER A 451 41.16 -3.93 -1.48
CA SER A 451 41.83 -2.66 -1.21
C SER A 451 41.53 -2.20 0.21
#